data_AF-A0A3D3KL00-F1
#
_entry.id   AF-A0A3D3KL00-F1
#
_cell.length_a   1.000
_cell.length_b   1.000
_cell.length_c   1.000
_cell.angle_alpha   90.00
_cell.angle_beta   90.00
_cell.angle_gamma   90.00
#
_symmetry.space_group_name_H-M   'P 1'
#
loop_
_entity.id
_entity.type
_entity.pdbx_description
1 polymer ?
#
loop_
_entity_poly.entity_id
_entity_poly.type
_entity_poly.pdbx_seq_one_letter_code
_entity_poly.pdbx_strand_id
1 'polypeptide(L)'
;MINTKIYKAIYTLAEELLEADRKGNQAAFDAFYAELKAICIDNENTDKDHPEQWETLADFTADLDEALVIYDKALAKATAINSKDHLSSIAFSMAVLQIEMGDTDTAIKNLQDAKISANKIEDKEFKVEIDELLAKLLAK
;
A
#
# COMPACT_ATOMS: atom_id res chain seq x y z
N MET A 1 10.99 -3.29 12.58
CA MET A 1 11.49 -1.95 12.19
C MET A 1 12.22 -2.13 10.88
N ILE A 2 11.92 -1.30 9.88
CA ILE A 2 12.51 -1.43 8.54
C ILE A 2 14.02 -1.17 8.55
N ASN A 3 14.74 -1.85 7.66
CA ASN A 3 16.15 -1.57 7.42
C ASN A 3 16.30 -0.17 6.78
N THR A 4 17.11 0.69 7.38
CA THR A 4 17.25 2.09 6.96
C THR A 4 17.83 2.29 5.56
N LYS A 5 18.60 1.33 5.03
CA LYS A 5 19.11 1.39 3.65
C LYS A 5 18.03 1.02 2.65
N ILE A 6 17.26 -0.02 2.95
CA ILE A 6 16.14 -0.47 2.12
C ILE A 6 15.05 0.60 2.09
N TYR A 7 14.71 1.16 3.25
CA TYR A 7 13.75 2.28 3.34
C TYR A 7 14.15 3.45 2.45
N LYS A 8 15.42 3.87 2.48
CA LYS A 8 15.91 4.95 1.61
C LYS A 8 15.82 4.59 0.13
N ALA A 9 16.15 3.35 -0.23
CA ALA A 9 16.07 2.91 -1.63
C ALA A 9 14.62 2.91 -2.14
N ILE A 10 13.68 2.37 -1.35
CA ILE A 10 12.24 2.37 -1.67
C ILE A 10 11.74 3.81 -1.83
N TYR A 11 12.05 4.69 -0.87
CA TYR A 11 11.61 6.07 -0.90
C TYR A 11 12.16 6.83 -2.12
N THR A 12 13.45 6.67 -2.45
CA THR A 12 14.03 7.27 -3.66
C THR A 12 13.37 6.72 -4.94
N LEU A 13 13.11 5.41 -5.01
CA LEU A 13 12.42 4.82 -6.16
C LEU A 13 10.99 5.34 -6.30
N ALA A 14 10.27 5.54 -5.19
CA ALA A 14 8.93 6.12 -5.20
C ALA A 14 8.95 7.56 -5.77
N GLU A 15 9.91 8.39 -5.38
CA GLU A 15 10.07 9.74 -5.94
C GLU A 15 10.37 9.70 -7.45
N GLU A 16 11.24 8.79 -7.90
CA GLU A 16 11.59 8.63 -9.31
C GLU A 16 10.44 8.07 -10.15
N LEU A 17 9.63 7.16 -9.59
CA LEU A 17 8.41 6.64 -10.21
C LEU A 17 7.38 7.75 -10.45
N LEU A 18 7.10 8.56 -9.42
CA LEU A 18 6.21 9.71 -9.53
C LEU A 18 6.72 10.73 -10.56
N GLU A 19 8.03 10.98 -10.59
CA GLU A 19 8.63 11.92 -11.54
C GLU A 19 8.58 11.40 -12.99
N ALA A 20 8.79 10.10 -13.19
CA ALA A 20 8.67 9.45 -14.48
C ALA A 20 7.24 9.49 -15.02
N ASP A 21 6.24 9.17 -14.17
CA ASP A 21 4.82 9.25 -14.51
C ASP A 21 4.41 10.69 -14.87
N ARG A 22 4.80 11.67 -14.04
CA ARG A 22 4.55 13.10 -14.29
C ARG A 22 5.09 13.58 -15.65
N LYS A 23 6.23 13.03 -16.09
CA LYS A 23 6.85 13.34 -17.39
C LYS A 23 6.31 12.50 -18.55
N GLY A 24 5.42 11.53 -18.30
CA GLY A 24 4.97 10.54 -19.28
C GLY A 24 6.10 9.65 -19.79
N ASN A 25 7.17 9.46 -18.99
CA ASN A 25 8.34 8.67 -19.36
C ASN A 25 8.18 7.21 -18.95
N GLN A 26 7.37 6.46 -19.71
CA GLN A 26 7.06 5.06 -19.42
C GLN A 26 8.32 4.19 -19.29
N ALA A 27 9.33 4.41 -20.14
CA ALA A 27 10.56 3.60 -20.09
C ALA A 27 11.34 3.79 -18.78
N ALA A 28 11.34 5.00 -18.22
CA ALA A 28 11.94 5.25 -16.90
C ALA A 28 11.08 4.65 -15.79
N PHE A 29 9.75 4.82 -15.87
CA PHE A 29 8.82 4.22 -14.92
C PHE A 29 9.01 2.71 -14.83
N ASP A 30 8.99 2.00 -15.96
CA ASP A 30 9.17 0.55 -16.04
C ASP A 30 10.51 0.11 -15.44
N ALA A 31 11.58 0.88 -15.65
CA ALA A 31 12.89 0.60 -15.10
C ALA A 31 12.93 0.74 -13.57
N PHE A 32 12.39 1.84 -13.03
CA PHE A 32 12.33 2.05 -11.58
C PHE A 32 11.38 1.07 -10.90
N TYR A 33 10.27 0.73 -11.54
CA TYR A 33 9.33 -0.27 -11.02
C TYR A 33 9.98 -1.65 -10.97
N ALA A 34 10.73 -2.03 -12.01
CA ALA A 34 11.49 -3.28 -12.02
C ALA A 34 12.56 -3.32 -10.91
N GLU A 35 13.23 -2.19 -10.63
CA GLU A 35 14.18 -2.09 -9.52
C GLU A 35 13.49 -2.23 -8.15
N LEU A 36 12.36 -1.57 -7.94
CA LEU A 36 11.56 -1.70 -6.72
C LEU A 36 11.09 -3.15 -6.54
N LYS A 37 10.60 -3.79 -7.60
CA LYS A 37 10.17 -5.20 -7.58
C LYS A 37 11.32 -6.14 -7.24
N ALA A 38 12.52 -5.88 -7.77
CA ALA A 38 13.72 -6.64 -7.43
C ALA A 38 14.07 -6.51 -5.95
N ILE A 39 14.03 -5.30 -5.37
CA ILE A 39 14.23 -5.09 -3.93
C ILE A 39 13.23 -5.91 -3.11
N CYS A 40 11.97 -5.94 -3.53
CA CYS A 40 10.94 -6.69 -2.82
C CYS A 40 11.22 -8.20 -2.82
N ILE A 41 11.53 -8.75 -4.00
CA ILE A 41 11.80 -10.19 -4.18
C ILE A 41 13.10 -10.61 -3.47
N ASP A 42 14.17 -9.82 -3.60
CA ASP A 42 15.47 -10.12 -3.00
C ASP A 42 15.43 -10.16 -1.46
N ASN A 43 14.51 -9.42 -0.85
CA ASN A 43 14.32 -9.40 0.60
C ASN A 43 13.20 -10.33 1.06
N GLU A 44 12.44 -10.96 0.16
CA GLU A 44 11.31 -11.82 0.53
C GLU A 44 11.76 -12.98 1.43
N ASN A 45 11.06 -13.17 2.55
CA ASN A 45 11.34 -14.18 3.59
C ASN A 45 12.70 -14.03 4.30
N THR A 46 13.35 -12.88 4.16
CA THR A 46 14.53 -12.53 4.96
C THR A 46 14.13 -11.75 6.22
N ASP A 47 15.10 -11.47 7.09
CA ASP A 47 14.91 -10.59 8.25
C ASP A 47 14.63 -9.12 7.87
N LYS A 48 14.78 -8.77 6.58
CA LYS A 48 14.54 -7.45 6.02
C LYS A 48 13.20 -7.31 5.31
N ASP A 49 12.46 -8.40 5.17
CA ASP A 49 11.14 -8.42 4.55
C ASP A 49 10.17 -7.56 5.37
N HIS A 50 9.80 -6.41 4.84
CA HIS A 50 9.01 -5.40 5.56
C HIS A 50 7.77 -5.00 4.75
N PRO A 51 6.59 -4.78 5.38
CA PRO A 51 5.38 -4.40 4.66
C PRO A 51 5.55 -3.21 3.70
N GLU A 52 6.24 -2.15 4.14
CA GLU A 52 6.55 -0.96 3.34
C GLU A 52 6.98 -1.26 1.89
N GLN A 53 7.87 -2.24 1.67
CA GLN A 53 8.38 -2.53 0.32
C GLN A 53 7.26 -3.03 -0.62
N TRP A 54 6.37 -3.86 -0.08
CA TRP A 54 5.27 -4.46 -0.83
C TRP A 54 4.12 -3.47 -0.99
N GLU A 55 3.84 -2.67 0.04
CA GLU A 55 2.86 -1.59 -0.03
C GLU A 55 3.25 -0.58 -1.12
N THR A 56 4.48 -0.07 -1.10
CA THR A 56 4.97 0.84 -2.14
C THR A 56 4.93 0.19 -3.53
N LEU A 57 5.33 -1.09 -3.66
CA LEU A 57 5.25 -1.77 -4.96
C LEU A 57 3.81 -1.85 -5.47
N ALA A 58 2.84 -2.13 -4.60
CA ALA A 58 1.43 -2.17 -4.97
C ALA A 58 0.92 -0.77 -5.38
N ASP A 59 1.29 0.29 -4.66
CA ASP A 59 0.89 1.68 -4.96
C ASP A 59 1.27 2.12 -6.39
N PHE A 60 2.37 1.57 -6.94
CA PHE A 60 2.83 1.86 -8.30
C PHE A 60 2.46 0.79 -9.34
N THR A 61 1.69 -0.24 -8.96
CA THR A 61 1.27 -1.29 -9.89
C THR A 61 0.02 -0.87 -10.65
N ALA A 62 0.12 -0.73 -11.97
CA ALA A 62 -0.98 -0.27 -12.81
C ALA A 62 -2.11 -1.31 -13.01
N ASP A 63 -1.78 -2.60 -12.95
CA ASP A 63 -2.78 -3.67 -13.02
C ASP A 63 -3.43 -3.85 -11.64
N LEU A 64 -4.73 -3.56 -11.56
CA LEU A 64 -5.45 -3.52 -10.28
C LEU A 64 -5.52 -4.91 -9.60
N ASP A 65 -5.64 -5.98 -10.38
CA ASP A 65 -5.65 -7.34 -9.85
C ASP A 65 -4.26 -7.74 -9.33
N GLU A 66 -3.18 -7.40 -10.05
CA GLU A 66 -1.80 -7.60 -9.56
C GLU A 66 -1.53 -6.77 -8.29
N ALA A 67 -1.98 -5.51 -8.25
CA ALA A 67 -1.82 -4.64 -7.09
C ALA A 67 -2.48 -5.23 -5.85
N LEU A 68 -3.70 -5.78 -5.95
CA LEU A 68 -4.37 -6.45 -4.83
C LEU A 68 -3.59 -7.65 -4.31
N VAL A 69 -3.01 -8.47 -5.19
CA VAL A 69 -2.15 -9.60 -4.79
C VAL A 69 -0.91 -9.12 -4.04
N ILE A 70 -0.32 -8.00 -4.45
CA ILE A 70 0.84 -7.40 -3.79
C ILE A 70 0.43 -6.80 -2.43
N TYR A 71 -0.69 -6.10 -2.34
CA TYR A 71 -1.22 -5.60 -1.07
C TYR A 71 -1.54 -6.74 -0.08
N ASP A 72 -2.11 -7.86 -0.53
CA ASP A 72 -2.32 -9.03 0.32
C ASP A 72 -0.99 -9.54 0.91
N LYS A 73 0.08 -9.54 0.11
CA LYS A 73 1.43 -9.85 0.61
C LYS A 73 1.89 -8.82 1.64
N ALA A 74 1.74 -7.52 1.36
CA ALA A 74 2.07 -6.45 2.30
C ALA A 74 1.32 -6.61 3.63
N LEU A 75 0.02 -6.90 3.56
CA LEU A 75 -0.87 -7.08 4.70
C LEU A 75 -0.45 -8.27 5.55
N ALA A 76 -0.04 -9.38 4.93
CA ALA A 76 0.51 -10.53 5.64
C ALA A 76 1.78 -10.18 6.42
N LYS A 77 2.69 -9.40 5.83
CA LYS A 77 3.92 -8.94 6.53
C LYS A 77 3.58 -7.96 7.65
N ALA A 78 2.68 -7.00 7.42
CA ALA A 78 2.22 -6.05 8.43
C ALA A 78 1.56 -6.75 9.62
N THR A 79 0.76 -7.77 9.35
CA THR A 79 0.11 -8.62 10.36
C THR A 79 1.15 -9.35 11.22
N ALA A 80 2.15 -9.97 10.58
CA ALA A 80 3.18 -10.73 11.28
C ALA A 80 3.99 -9.88 12.30
N ILE A 81 4.19 -8.60 11.99
CA ILE A 81 4.89 -7.66 12.89
C ILE A 81 3.93 -6.78 13.71
N ASN A 82 2.61 -6.99 13.58
CA ASN A 82 1.55 -6.21 14.23
C ASN A 82 1.71 -4.69 14.04
N SER A 83 2.10 -4.24 12.85
CA SER A 83 2.27 -2.81 12.58
C SER A 83 0.93 -2.16 12.26
N LYS A 84 0.41 -1.33 13.17
CA LYS A 84 -0.92 -0.73 13.04
C LYS A 84 -0.99 0.29 11.92
N ASP A 85 0.07 1.08 11.73
CA ASP A 85 0.19 2.05 10.64
C ASP A 85 0.01 1.38 9.28
N HIS A 86 0.85 0.38 8.96
CA HIS A 86 0.77 -0.35 7.70
C HIS A 86 -0.53 -1.15 7.57
N LEU A 87 -1.01 -1.80 8.64
CA LEU A 87 -2.30 -2.51 8.60
C LEU A 87 -3.44 -1.58 8.19
N SER A 88 -3.48 -0.35 8.73
CA SER A 88 -4.51 0.62 8.34
C SER A 88 -4.30 1.19 6.94
N SER A 89 -3.06 1.52 6.57
CA SER A 89 -2.73 2.11 5.27
C SER A 89 -3.00 1.14 4.12
N ILE A 90 -2.48 -0.09 4.21
CA ILE A 90 -2.69 -1.14 3.21
C ILE A 90 -4.18 -1.43 3.01
N ALA A 91 -4.93 -1.63 4.11
CA ALA A 91 -6.36 -1.93 4.02
C ALA A 91 -7.14 -0.76 3.40
N PHE A 92 -6.75 0.49 3.69
CA PHE A 92 -7.35 1.67 3.05
C PHE A 92 -7.04 1.71 1.54
N SER A 93 -5.79 1.52 1.13
CA SER A 93 -5.40 1.49 -0.29
C SER A 93 -6.11 0.39 -1.07
N MET A 94 -6.22 -0.82 -0.49
CA MET A 94 -7.01 -1.91 -1.06
C MET A 94 -8.48 -1.53 -1.25
N ALA A 95 -9.08 -0.85 -0.26
CA ALA A 95 -10.47 -0.41 -0.36
C ALA A 95 -10.67 0.65 -1.46
N VAL A 96 -9.76 1.60 -1.61
CA VAL A 96 -9.81 2.61 -2.68
C VAL A 96 -9.79 1.93 -4.05
N LEU A 97 -8.89 0.98 -4.24
CA LEU A 97 -8.77 0.22 -5.48
C LEU A 97 -10.03 -0.64 -5.74
N GLN A 98 -10.58 -1.29 -4.72
CA GLN A 98 -11.81 -2.08 -4.84
C GLN A 98 -13.03 -1.22 -5.21
N ILE A 99 -13.10 0.03 -4.72
CA ILE A 99 -14.14 0.98 -5.14
C ILE A 99 -14.01 1.29 -6.63
N GLU A 100 -12.79 1.49 -7.14
CA GLU A 100 -12.53 1.72 -8.57
C GLU A 100 -12.95 0.52 -9.41
N MET A 101 -12.70 -0.70 -8.94
CA MET A 101 -13.14 -1.94 -9.57
C MET A 101 -14.66 -2.21 -9.43
N GLY A 102 -15.38 -1.42 -8.62
CA GLY A 102 -16.81 -1.60 -8.35
C GLY A 102 -17.15 -2.64 -7.26
N ASP A 103 -16.15 -3.25 -6.62
CA ASP A 103 -16.34 -4.19 -5.49
C ASP A 103 -16.51 -3.44 -4.17
N THR A 104 -17.68 -2.82 -4.01
CA THR A 104 -18.01 -2.00 -2.84
C THR A 104 -18.10 -2.84 -1.55
N ASP A 105 -18.53 -4.09 -1.64
CA ASP A 105 -18.69 -4.96 -0.46
C ASP A 105 -17.34 -5.32 0.17
N THR A 106 -16.34 -5.64 -0.66
CA THR A 106 -14.98 -5.89 -0.16
C THR A 106 -14.33 -4.58 0.31
N ALA A 107 -14.55 -3.47 -0.38
CA ALA A 107 -14.04 -2.16 0.06
C ALA A 107 -14.54 -1.76 1.45
N ILE A 108 -15.83 -1.97 1.75
CA ILE A 108 -16.41 -1.68 3.07
C ILE A 108 -15.73 -2.51 4.16
N LYS A 109 -15.46 -3.80 3.91
CA LYS A 109 -14.76 -4.66 4.88
C LYS A 109 -13.35 -4.15 5.14
N ASN A 110 -12.61 -3.84 4.08
CA ASN A 110 -11.26 -3.30 4.20
C ASN A 110 -11.23 -1.95 4.94
N LEU A 111 -12.20 -1.06 4.72
CA LEU A 111 -12.31 0.20 5.49
C LEU A 111 -12.63 -0.04 6.97
N GLN A 112 -13.43 -1.05 7.30
CA GLN A 112 -13.68 -1.43 8.69
C GLN A 112 -12.40 -1.95 9.35
N ASP A 113 -11.63 -2.78 8.66
CA ASP A 113 -10.34 -3.28 9.15
C ASP A 113 -9.29 -2.16 9.28
N ALA A 114 -9.26 -1.23 8.31
CA ALA A 114 -8.45 -0.03 8.36
C ALA A 114 -8.80 0.81 9.60
N LYS A 115 -10.09 1.06 9.85
CA LYS A 115 -10.59 1.80 11.03
C LYS A 115 -10.18 1.15 12.34
N ILE A 116 -10.30 -0.17 12.46
CA ILE A 116 -9.93 -0.92 13.66
C ILE A 116 -8.44 -0.76 13.95
N SER A 117 -7.59 -0.87 12.91
CA SER A 117 -6.14 -0.71 13.03
C SER A 117 -5.76 0.74 13.34
N ALA A 118 -6.35 1.69 12.63
CA ALA A 118 -6.10 3.12 12.77
C ALA A 118 -6.47 3.65 14.16
N ASN A 119 -7.43 3.04 14.88
CA ASN A 119 -7.75 3.43 16.26
C ASN A 119 -6.51 3.41 17.20
N LYS A 120 -5.44 2.70 16.83
CA LYS A 120 -4.19 2.60 17.59
C LYS A 120 -3.07 3.53 17.13
N ILE A 121 -3.23 4.27 16.04
CA ILE A 121 -2.25 5.25 15.56
C ILE A 121 -2.62 6.66 16.02
N GLU A 122 -1.70 7.62 15.94
CA GLU A 122 -1.97 9.00 16.37
C GLU A 122 -2.69 9.83 15.29
N ASP A 123 -2.51 9.48 14.02
CA ASP A 123 -3.02 10.25 12.88
C ASP A 123 -4.54 10.42 12.95
N LYS A 124 -4.99 11.65 13.17
CA LYS A 124 -6.41 12.00 13.30
C LYS A 124 -7.03 12.28 11.94
N GLU A 125 -6.25 12.81 11.00
CA GLU A 125 -6.74 13.17 9.68
C GLU A 125 -7.05 11.89 8.89
N PHE A 126 -6.15 10.91 8.95
CA PHE A 126 -6.37 9.62 8.30
C PHE A 126 -7.56 8.85 8.91
N LYS A 127 -7.80 8.94 10.22
CA LYS A 127 -8.99 8.36 10.85
C LYS A 127 -10.29 8.99 10.32
N VAL A 128 -10.30 10.30 10.16
CA VAL A 128 -11.46 11.03 9.61
C VAL A 128 -11.68 10.61 8.16
N GLU A 129 -10.62 10.50 7.36
CA GLU A 129 -10.69 10.04 5.98
C GLU A 129 -11.33 8.64 5.85
N ILE A 130 -10.88 7.68 6.68
CA ILE A 130 -11.47 6.34 6.73
C ILE A 130 -12.96 6.41 7.08
N ASP A 131 -13.32 7.20 8.10
CA ASP A 131 -14.70 7.33 8.57
C ASP A 131 -15.62 7.96 7.52
N GLU A 132 -15.16 9.01 6.84
CA GLU A 132 -15.92 9.70 5.79
C GLU A 132 -16.14 8.80 4.57
N LEU A 133 -15.10 8.09 4.13
CA LEU A 133 -15.21 7.16 3.00
C LEU A 133 -16.15 5.99 3.34
N LEU A 134 -16.02 5.41 4.53
CA LEU A 134 -16.89 4.32 4.99
C LEU A 134 -18.35 4.77 5.08
N ALA A 135 -18.62 5.95 5.65
CA ALA A 135 -19.97 6.51 5.73
C ALA A 135 -20.58 6.75 4.34
N LYS A 136 -19.78 7.26 3.39
CA LYS A 136 -20.21 7.48 2.00
C LYS A 136 -20.63 6.20 1.30
N LEU A 137 -19.91 5.09 1.53
CA LEU A 137 -20.27 3.80 0.92
C LEU A 137 -21.52 3.17 1.55
N LEU A 138 -21.70 3.31 2.87
CA LEU A 138 -22.85 2.76 3.60
C LEU A 138 -24.15 3.55 3.40
N ALA A 139 -24.06 4.80 2.93
CA ALA A 139 -25.22 5.64 2.66
C ALA A 139 -25.88 5.40 1.29
N LYS A 140 -25.33 4.50 0.47
CA LYS A 140 -25.84 4.15 -0.85
C LYS A 140 -26.95 3.10 -0.81
#